data_AF-V9LHJ0-F1
#
_entry.id   AF-V9LHJ0-F1
#
_cell.length_a   1.000
_cell.length_b   1.000
_cell.length_c   1.000
_cell.angle_alpha   90.00
_cell.angle_beta   90.00
_cell.angle_gamma   90.00
#
_symmetry.space_group_name_H-M   'P 1'
#
loop_
_entity.id
_entity.type
_entity.pdbx_description
1 polymer ?
#
loop_
_entity_poly.entity_id
_entity_poly.type
_entity_poly.pdbx_seq_one_letter_code
_entity_poly.pdbx_strand_id
1 'polypeptide(L)'
;RRSSELGDGETSPTRLMVNSSNKVNRKDVRPIFKHSVEGWKSNLSLVIKIRKDILRFLDAERDISVVKSSLKPGDIIHYVLDRRRTLNISRNLHSLLPEVSPMKNKRFNACAVVGNSGILLGSGCGKEIDSHEFVIRCNLAPLVEYTDDVGSKSDFVTMNPSVVQRAFGSLQNETDREN
;
A
#
# COMPACT_ATOMS: atom_id res chain seq x y z
N ARG A 1 -51.21 -19.50 23.18
CA ARG A 1 -50.74 -19.82 24.55
C ARG A 1 -49.23 -19.56 24.59
N ARG A 2 -48.80 -18.57 25.40
CA ARG A 2 -47.44 -18.24 25.91
C ARG A 2 -46.30 -18.12 24.88
N SER A 3 -45.73 -16.95 24.56
CA SER A 3 -45.06 -15.86 25.34
C SER A 3 -43.61 -16.17 25.76
N SER A 4 -42.65 -15.44 25.17
CA SER A 4 -41.47 -14.74 25.77
C SER A 4 -40.40 -14.47 24.68
N GLU A 5 -40.29 -13.28 24.08
CA GLU A 5 -39.47 -12.10 24.47
C GLU A 5 -37.94 -12.30 24.48
N LEU A 6 -37.20 -11.64 23.56
CA LEU A 6 -36.39 -10.41 23.76
C LEU A 6 -35.20 -10.34 22.78
N GLY A 7 -34.92 -9.15 22.22
CA GLY A 7 -33.57 -8.76 21.78
C GLY A 7 -33.45 -8.02 20.45
N ASP A 8 -33.81 -6.72 20.43
CA ASP A 8 -33.38 -5.77 19.40
C ASP A 8 -31.85 -5.60 19.39
N GLY A 9 -31.28 -5.41 18.19
CA GLY A 9 -29.85 -5.17 18.01
C GLY A 9 -29.51 -4.76 16.57
N GLU A 10 -30.04 -3.62 16.13
CA GLU A 10 -29.53 -2.91 14.95
C GLU A 10 -28.04 -2.58 15.14
N THR A 11 -27.17 -3.10 14.28
CA THR A 11 -25.78 -2.65 14.16
C THR A 11 -25.61 -1.95 12.81
N SER A 12 -25.95 -0.66 12.78
CA SER A 12 -25.55 0.24 11.70
C SER A 12 -24.03 0.44 11.75
N PRO A 13 -23.27 0.21 10.66
CA PRO A 13 -21.86 0.56 10.63
C PRO A 13 -21.76 2.08 10.46
N THR A 14 -21.45 2.81 11.54
CA THR A 14 -21.20 4.24 11.47
C THR A 14 -19.90 4.49 10.69
N ARG A 15 -20.02 4.81 9.39
CA ARG A 15 -18.93 5.40 8.60
C ARG A 15 -18.59 6.76 9.23
N LEU A 16 -17.49 6.85 9.94
CA LEU A 16 -16.88 8.14 10.30
C LEU A 16 -16.26 8.74 9.03
N MET A 17 -17.06 9.53 8.30
CA MET A 17 -16.53 10.48 7.34
C MET A 17 -15.98 11.68 8.12
N VAL A 18 -14.66 11.85 8.14
CA VAL A 18 -14.04 13.07 8.67
C VAL A 18 -14.28 14.18 7.65
N ASN A 19 -15.23 15.08 7.96
CA ASN A 19 -15.48 16.28 7.18
C ASN A 19 -14.28 17.24 7.31
N SER A 20 -13.69 17.63 6.18
CA SER A 20 -12.44 18.43 6.09
C SER A 20 -12.60 19.92 6.45
N SER A 21 -13.55 20.29 7.31
CA SER A 21 -13.81 21.70 7.65
C SER A 21 -13.60 22.08 9.13
N ASN A 22 -13.16 21.15 9.99
CA ASN A 22 -12.82 21.50 11.36
C ASN A 22 -11.30 21.41 11.57
N LYS A 23 -10.66 22.55 11.86
CA LYS A 23 -9.27 22.61 12.35
C LYS A 23 -9.17 21.71 13.59
N VAL A 24 -8.63 20.51 13.42
CA VAL A 24 -8.36 19.60 14.53
C VAL A 24 -7.29 20.22 15.41
N ASN A 25 -7.66 20.50 16.65
CA ASN A 25 -6.78 21.03 17.68
C ASN A 25 -5.66 20.01 17.94
N ARG A 26 -4.40 20.39 17.67
CA ARG A 26 -3.21 19.52 17.59
C ARG A 26 -2.77 18.86 18.92
N LYS A 27 -3.57 18.92 19.99
CA LYS A 27 -3.10 18.61 21.35
C LYS A 27 -3.50 17.25 21.94
N ASP A 28 -4.42 16.49 21.34
CA ASP A 28 -4.99 15.28 22.00
C ASP A 28 -4.93 13.96 21.21
N VAL A 29 -4.02 13.80 20.24
CA VAL A 29 -3.91 12.53 19.46
C VAL A 29 -2.88 11.53 20.03
N ARG A 30 -2.36 11.73 21.24
CA ARG A 30 -1.57 10.68 21.93
C ARG A 30 -2.42 10.06 23.05
N PRO A 31 -2.64 8.73 23.13
CA PRO A 31 -1.84 7.67 22.53
C PRO A 31 -2.67 6.49 21.95
N ILE A 32 -3.04 6.52 20.67
CA ILE A 32 -3.68 5.36 20.04
C ILE A 32 -2.67 4.18 19.88
N PHE A 33 -1.38 4.49 19.74
CA PHE A 33 -0.31 3.48 19.52
C PHE A 33 0.59 3.21 20.73
N LYS A 34 0.40 3.85 21.91
CA LYS A 34 1.12 3.39 23.12
C LYS A 34 0.56 2.09 23.68
N HIS A 35 -0.59 1.65 23.19
CA HIS A 35 -0.96 0.26 23.35
C HIS A 35 -0.08 -0.56 22.40
N SER A 36 1.06 -1.03 22.93
CA SER A 36 1.46 -2.41 22.66
C SER A 36 0.17 -3.22 22.61
N VAL A 37 -0.07 -3.93 21.51
CA VAL A 37 -1.19 -4.87 21.45
C VAL A 37 -0.84 -5.99 22.44
N GLU A 38 -1.03 -5.72 23.73
CA GLU A 38 -0.73 -6.63 24.81
C GLU A 38 -1.52 -7.91 24.54
N GLY A 39 -0.81 -8.96 24.13
CA GLY A 39 -1.38 -10.25 23.79
C GLY A 39 -1.47 -10.59 22.30
N TRP A 40 -1.16 -9.70 21.36
CA TRP A 40 -1.05 -10.12 19.96
C TRP A 40 0.24 -10.92 19.75
N LYS A 41 0.08 -12.13 19.23
CA LYS A 41 1.18 -13.01 18.85
C LYS A 41 0.92 -13.54 17.46
N SER A 42 1.96 -13.53 16.63
CA SER A 42 1.90 -14.12 15.30
C SER A 42 1.64 -15.63 15.37
N ASN A 43 0.59 -16.10 14.70
CA ASN A 43 0.33 -17.53 14.51
C ASN A 43 0.94 -17.99 13.18
N LEU A 44 2.16 -18.54 13.25
CA LEU A 44 2.91 -18.94 12.06
C LEU A 44 2.19 -20.03 11.23
N SER A 45 1.52 -20.97 11.89
CA SER A 45 0.76 -22.03 11.21
C SER A 45 -0.38 -21.44 10.37
N LEU A 46 -1.10 -20.46 10.93
CA LEU A 46 -2.16 -19.75 10.20
C LEU A 46 -1.59 -18.91 9.06
N VAL A 47 -0.47 -18.20 9.28
CA VAL A 47 0.22 -17.44 8.23
C VAL A 47 0.64 -18.34 7.06
N ILE A 48 1.19 -19.52 7.34
CA ILE A 48 1.57 -20.49 6.30
C ILE A 48 0.34 -20.98 5.54
N LYS A 49 -0.79 -21.22 6.22
CA LYS A 49 -2.05 -21.62 5.58
C LYS A 49 -2.56 -20.51 4.64
N ILE A 50 -2.65 -19.27 5.12
CA ILE A 50 -3.06 -18.11 4.31
C ILE A 50 -2.13 -17.94 3.11
N ARG A 51 -0.81 -18.06 3.30
CA ARG A 51 0.16 -18.00 2.21
C ARG A 51 -0.12 -19.08 1.16
N LYS A 52 -0.37 -20.33 1.56
CA LYS A 52 -0.71 -21.40 0.62
C LYS A 52 -2.00 -21.10 -0.15
N ASP A 53 -3.01 -20.57 0.53
CA ASP A 53 -4.29 -20.24 -0.11
C ASP A 53 -4.15 -19.10 -1.14
N ILE A 54 -3.38 -18.06 -0.82
CA ILE A 54 -3.07 -16.96 -1.76
C ILE A 54 -2.28 -17.47 -2.98
N LEU A 55 -1.26 -18.31 -2.75
CA LEU A 55 -0.40 -18.84 -3.81
C LEU A 55 -1.12 -19.74 -4.82
N ARG A 56 -2.37 -20.13 -4.55
CA ARG A 56 -3.22 -20.83 -5.53
C ARG A 56 -3.70 -19.91 -6.67
N PHE A 57 -3.70 -18.59 -6.45
CA PHE A 57 -4.27 -17.61 -7.37
C PHE A 57 -3.28 -16.53 -7.79
N LEU A 58 -2.23 -16.30 -7.00
CA LEU A 58 -1.25 -15.25 -7.24
C LEU A 58 0.15 -15.74 -6.85
N ASP A 59 1.11 -15.61 -7.75
CA ASP A 59 2.53 -15.83 -7.49
C ASP A 59 3.27 -14.48 -7.49
N ALA A 60 3.56 -13.95 -6.31
CA ALA A 60 4.24 -12.66 -6.17
C ALA A 60 5.64 -12.62 -6.83
N GLU A 61 6.30 -13.77 -7.03
CA GLU A 61 7.58 -13.80 -7.75
C GLU A 61 7.39 -13.58 -9.26
N ARG A 62 6.20 -13.84 -9.81
CA ARG A 62 5.91 -13.72 -11.26
C ARG A 62 4.98 -12.56 -11.59
N ASP A 63 3.98 -12.32 -10.76
CA ASP A 63 2.83 -11.46 -11.06
C ASP A 63 3.04 -9.99 -10.65
N ILE A 64 4.11 -9.67 -9.90
CA ILE A 64 4.36 -8.31 -9.42
C ILE A 64 4.83 -7.36 -10.53
N SER A 65 5.47 -7.88 -11.57
CA SER A 65 6.01 -7.09 -12.67
C SER A 65 5.90 -7.83 -13.98
N VAL A 66 5.51 -7.12 -15.02
CA VAL A 66 5.63 -7.62 -16.39
C VAL A 66 7.11 -7.62 -16.78
N VAL A 67 7.58 -8.71 -17.38
CA VAL A 67 8.98 -8.86 -17.82
C VAL A 67 9.12 -8.75 -19.32
N LYS A 68 10.31 -8.37 -19.80
CA LYS A 68 10.60 -8.21 -21.23
C LYS A 68 10.26 -9.42 -22.09
N SER A 69 10.42 -10.63 -21.56
CA SER A 69 10.15 -11.87 -22.29
C SER A 69 8.65 -12.15 -22.48
N SER A 70 7.78 -11.54 -21.65
CA SER A 70 6.33 -11.75 -21.71
C SER A 70 5.61 -10.83 -22.71
N LEU A 71 6.27 -9.78 -23.21
CA LEU A 71 5.69 -8.81 -24.15
C LEU A 71 6.66 -8.46 -25.27
N LYS A 72 6.10 -8.04 -26.40
CA LYS A 72 6.82 -7.52 -27.56
C LYS A 72 6.31 -6.11 -27.90
N PRO A 73 7.15 -5.25 -28.49
CA PRO A 73 6.67 -3.99 -29.05
C PRO A 73 5.54 -4.21 -30.05
N GLY A 74 4.44 -3.48 -29.91
CA GLY A 74 3.20 -3.65 -30.69
C GLY A 74 2.10 -4.44 -29.98
N ASP A 75 2.41 -5.16 -28.88
CA ASP A 75 1.39 -5.84 -28.09
C ASP A 75 0.41 -4.84 -27.46
N ILE A 76 -0.84 -5.29 -27.28
CA ILE A 76 -1.92 -4.46 -26.72
C ILE A 76 -2.28 -4.99 -25.32
N ILE A 77 -2.08 -4.15 -24.31
CA ILE A 77 -2.52 -4.42 -22.94
C ILE A 77 -3.89 -3.79 -22.73
N HIS A 78 -4.81 -4.54 -22.11
CA HIS A 78 -6.12 -4.04 -21.69
C HIS A 78 -6.10 -3.65 -20.21
N TYR A 79 -6.70 -2.50 -19.88
CA TYR A 79 -6.86 -2.12 -18.49
C TYR A 79 -7.91 -3.02 -17.81
N VAL A 80 -7.59 -3.50 -16.60
CA VAL A 80 -8.45 -4.42 -15.85
C VAL A 80 -9.80 -3.79 -15.50
N LEU A 81 -9.80 -2.53 -15.08
CA LEU A 81 -10.99 -1.80 -14.63
C LEU A 81 -11.81 -1.19 -15.77
N ASP A 82 -11.17 -0.88 -16.91
CA ASP A 82 -11.83 -0.32 -18.09
C ASP A 82 -11.30 -1.04 -19.33
N ARG A 83 -11.98 -2.13 -19.71
CA ARG A 83 -11.55 -2.98 -20.83
C ARG A 83 -11.56 -2.28 -22.20
N ARG A 84 -12.23 -1.12 -22.30
CA ARG A 84 -12.22 -0.30 -23.53
C ARG A 84 -10.91 0.48 -23.67
N ARG A 85 -10.22 0.74 -22.57
CA ARG A 85 -8.89 1.35 -22.59
C ARG A 85 -7.85 0.29 -22.88
N THR A 86 -6.95 0.64 -23.78
CA THR A 86 -5.83 -0.18 -24.19
C THR A 86 -4.54 0.62 -24.19
N LEU A 87 -3.42 -0.07 -24.03
CA LEU A 87 -2.08 0.48 -24.10
C LEU A 87 -1.28 -0.34 -25.12
N ASN A 88 -0.76 0.33 -26.14
CA ASN A 88 0.20 -0.26 -27.06
C ASN A 88 1.61 -0.21 -26.46
N ILE A 89 2.30 -1.34 -26.47
CA ILE A 89 3.68 -1.44 -25.98
C ILE A 89 4.64 -0.82 -27.00
N SER A 90 5.12 0.39 -26.68
CA SER A 90 6.18 1.03 -27.45
C SER A 90 7.54 0.40 -27.17
N ARG A 91 8.51 0.62 -28.07
CA ARG A 91 9.90 0.19 -27.86
C ARG A 91 10.50 0.79 -26.58
N ASN A 92 10.17 2.05 -26.30
CA ASN A 92 10.65 2.76 -25.10
C ASN A 92 10.10 2.09 -23.84
N LEU A 93 8.80 1.83 -23.78
CA LEU A 93 8.20 1.15 -22.62
C LEU A 93 8.76 -0.27 -22.45
N HIS A 94 8.89 -1.03 -23.55
CA HIS A 94 9.50 -2.36 -23.52
C HIS A 94 10.94 -2.34 -23.00
N SER A 95 11.74 -1.33 -23.37
CA SER A 95 13.12 -1.20 -22.91
C SER A 95 13.26 -0.98 -21.39
N LEU A 96 12.23 -0.41 -20.75
CA LEU A 96 12.17 -0.16 -19.31
C LEU A 96 11.72 -1.38 -18.50
N LEU A 97 11.13 -2.40 -19.14
CA LEU A 97 10.69 -3.60 -18.44
C LEU A 97 11.91 -4.38 -17.91
N PRO A 98 11.80 -5.04 -16.74
CA PRO A 98 12.87 -5.88 -16.23
C PRO A 98 13.02 -7.17 -17.04
N GLU A 99 14.25 -7.72 -17.11
CA GLU A 99 14.50 -9.04 -17.73
C GLU A 99 13.92 -10.19 -16.88
N VAL A 100 14.00 -10.04 -15.56
CA VAL A 100 13.48 -10.98 -14.56
C VAL A 100 12.73 -10.22 -13.48
N SER A 101 11.74 -10.85 -12.86
CA SER A 101 11.00 -10.23 -11.77
C SER A 101 11.95 -9.74 -10.66
N PRO A 102 11.78 -8.49 -10.19
CA PRO A 102 12.54 -7.95 -9.06
C PRO A 102 12.38 -8.75 -7.76
N MET A 103 11.28 -9.52 -7.64
CA MET A 103 10.97 -10.33 -6.46
C MET A 103 11.45 -11.78 -6.57
N LYS A 104 12.04 -12.19 -7.70
CA LYS A 104 12.53 -13.55 -7.90
C LYS A 104 13.53 -13.94 -6.80
N ASN A 105 13.27 -15.05 -6.13
CA ASN A 105 14.08 -15.56 -5.00
C ASN A 105 14.25 -14.56 -3.83
N LYS A 106 13.37 -13.58 -3.67
CA LYS A 106 13.41 -12.64 -2.54
C LYS A 106 12.53 -13.13 -1.39
N ARG A 107 13.10 -13.19 -0.19
CA ARG A 107 12.39 -13.54 1.05
C ARG A 107 12.91 -12.67 2.17
N PHE A 108 11.99 -12.20 3.01
CA PHE A 108 12.25 -11.31 4.13
C PHE A 108 11.58 -11.89 5.38
N ASN A 109 12.23 -11.75 6.53
CA ASN A 109 11.74 -12.28 7.80
C ASN A 109 10.63 -11.40 8.38
N ALA A 110 10.77 -10.08 8.24
CA ALA A 110 9.82 -9.10 8.75
C ALA A 110 9.62 -7.99 7.71
N CYS A 111 8.36 -7.73 7.36
CA CYS A 111 7.97 -6.68 6.43
C CYS A 111 7.00 -5.71 7.09
N ALA A 112 7.12 -4.42 6.78
CA ALA A 112 6.11 -3.42 7.10
C ALA A 112 5.32 -3.05 5.83
N VAL A 113 3.99 -3.03 5.93
CA VAL A 113 3.11 -2.51 4.87
C VAL A 113 2.44 -1.25 5.40
N VAL A 114 2.85 -0.10 4.88
CA VAL A 114 2.46 1.21 5.39
C VAL A 114 1.48 1.86 4.43
N GLY A 115 0.22 1.96 4.87
CA GLY A 115 -0.81 2.74 4.18
C GLY A 115 -0.73 4.23 4.50
N ASN A 116 -1.51 5.05 3.79
CA ASN A 116 -1.47 6.52 3.91
C ASN A 116 -2.57 7.06 4.84
N SER A 117 -3.00 6.28 5.83
CA SER A 117 -4.07 6.69 6.75
C SER A 117 -3.56 7.75 7.72
N GLY A 118 -4.36 8.80 7.94
CA GLY A 118 -4.06 9.86 8.91
C GLY A 118 -3.95 9.37 10.36
N ILE A 119 -4.32 8.12 10.65
CA ILE A 119 -4.12 7.50 11.95
C ILE A 119 -2.63 7.48 12.36
N LEU A 120 -1.70 7.45 11.40
CA LEU A 120 -0.27 7.43 11.68
C LEU A 120 0.25 8.76 12.26
N LEU A 121 -0.47 9.87 12.09
CA LEU A 121 -0.03 11.17 12.57
C LEU A 121 0.06 11.22 14.10
N GLY A 122 1.24 11.56 14.61
CA GLY A 122 1.56 11.58 16.04
C GLY A 122 1.73 10.20 16.69
N SER A 123 1.78 9.13 15.90
CA SER A 123 1.96 7.75 16.38
C SER A 123 3.36 7.48 16.91
N GLY A 124 4.39 8.11 16.35
CA GLY A 124 5.79 7.79 16.64
C GLY A 124 6.25 6.42 16.13
N CYS A 125 5.51 5.78 15.21
CA CYS A 125 5.81 4.44 14.71
C CYS A 125 7.02 4.39 13.76
N GLY A 126 7.61 5.52 13.37
CA GLY A 126 8.59 5.57 12.29
C GLY A 126 9.82 4.68 12.51
N LYS A 127 10.35 4.64 13.73
CA LYS A 127 11.49 3.77 14.08
C LYS A 127 11.14 2.28 14.03
N GLU A 128 9.94 1.92 14.44
CA GLU A 128 9.46 0.53 14.39
C GLU A 128 9.30 0.09 12.93
N ILE A 129 8.69 0.94 12.09
CA ILE A 129 8.54 0.70 10.65
C ILE A 129 9.92 0.49 10.02
N ASP A 130 10.86 1.41 10.25
CA ASP A 130 12.20 1.35 9.68
C ASP A 130 13.03 0.17 10.21
N SER A 131 12.63 -0.48 11.31
CA SER A 131 13.30 -1.68 11.81
C SER A 131 13.05 -2.94 10.98
N HIS A 132 12.05 -2.94 10.09
CA HIS A 132 11.72 -4.08 9.24
C HIS A 132 12.73 -4.24 8.09
N GLU A 133 12.90 -5.48 7.59
CA GLU A 133 13.82 -5.80 6.49
C GLU A 133 13.31 -5.30 5.13
N PHE A 134 11.98 -5.14 4.99
CA PHE A 134 11.37 -4.70 3.75
C PHE A 134 10.13 -3.84 4.03
N VAL A 135 10.10 -2.62 3.49
CA VAL A 135 9.01 -1.66 3.70
C VAL A 135 8.29 -1.38 2.39
N ILE A 136 6.99 -1.71 2.39
CA ILE A 136 6.06 -1.51 1.28
C ILE A 136 5.24 -0.24 1.56
N ARG A 137 5.24 0.71 0.63
CA ARG A 137 4.45 1.94 0.70
C ARG A 137 3.55 2.13 -0.52
N CYS A 138 2.60 3.05 -0.39
CA CYS A 138 1.56 3.26 -1.39
C CYS A 138 1.59 4.67 -2.00
N ASN A 139 1.52 4.74 -3.33
CA ASN A 139 1.29 5.95 -4.13
C ASN A 139 2.22 7.14 -3.85
N LEU A 140 3.52 6.89 -3.64
CA LEU A 140 4.55 7.91 -3.38
C LEU A 140 4.10 8.97 -2.35
N ALA A 141 3.58 8.54 -1.21
CA ALA A 141 3.23 9.45 -0.13
C ALA A 141 4.49 10.18 0.40
N PRO A 142 4.38 11.46 0.79
CA PRO A 142 5.50 12.23 1.33
C PRO A 142 5.97 11.65 2.67
N LEU A 143 7.29 11.52 2.85
CA LEU A 143 7.88 10.94 4.07
C LEU A 143 8.64 11.97 4.93
N VAL A 144 9.30 12.94 4.30
CA VAL A 144 10.25 13.85 4.97
C VAL A 144 9.61 14.57 6.16
N GLU A 145 8.41 15.12 5.98
CA GLU A 145 7.69 15.86 7.04
C GLU A 145 7.08 14.95 8.13
N TYR A 146 7.05 13.64 7.90
CA TYR A 146 6.33 12.67 8.75
C TYR A 146 7.25 11.55 9.26
N THR A 147 8.57 11.69 9.13
CA THR A 147 9.53 10.61 9.39
C THR A 147 9.41 10.02 10.79
N ASP A 148 9.10 10.83 11.81
CA ASP A 148 8.89 10.35 13.19
C ASP A 148 7.73 9.35 13.29
N ASP A 149 6.71 9.52 12.46
CA ASP A 149 5.47 8.74 12.47
C ASP A 149 5.51 7.57 11.50
N VAL A 150 6.05 7.79 10.29
CA VAL A 150 5.96 6.83 9.19
C VAL A 150 7.29 6.23 8.77
N GLY A 151 8.41 6.73 9.31
CA GLY A 151 9.75 6.28 8.94
C GLY A 151 10.22 6.82 7.59
N SER A 152 11.46 6.49 7.26
CA SER A 152 12.17 6.94 6.06
C SER A 152 12.49 5.81 5.07
N LYS A 153 12.45 4.54 5.52
CA LYS A 153 12.77 3.38 4.69
C LYS A 153 11.65 3.09 3.69
N SER A 154 12.03 2.81 2.44
CA SER A 154 11.14 2.40 1.36
C SER A 154 11.87 1.46 0.42
N ASP A 155 11.44 0.19 0.38
CA ASP A 155 12.03 -0.83 -0.50
C ASP A 155 11.12 -1.11 -1.71
N PHE A 156 9.82 -0.94 -1.55
CA PHE A 156 8.84 -1.05 -2.63
C PHE A 156 7.76 0.01 -2.47
N VAL A 157 7.50 0.78 -3.52
CA VAL A 157 6.45 1.80 -3.51
C VAL A 157 5.59 1.65 -4.75
N THR A 158 4.28 1.57 -4.56
CA THR A 158 3.36 1.64 -5.71
C THR A 158 3.23 3.09 -6.18
N MET A 159 3.01 3.28 -7.48
CA MET A 159 2.70 4.59 -8.04
C MET A 159 1.64 4.43 -9.10
N ASN A 160 0.44 4.96 -8.84
CA ASN A 160 -0.49 5.21 -9.93
C ASN A 160 0.07 6.33 -10.83
N PRO A 161 0.09 6.21 -12.16
CA PRO A 161 0.64 7.24 -13.05
C PRO A 161 0.05 8.64 -12.85
N SER A 162 -1.20 8.75 -12.39
CA SER A 162 -1.83 10.04 -12.08
C SER A 162 -1.15 10.82 -10.94
N VAL A 163 -0.34 10.15 -10.11
CA VAL A 163 0.47 10.80 -9.07
C VAL A 163 1.51 11.73 -9.71
N VAL A 164 2.12 11.34 -10.84
CA VAL A 164 3.10 12.18 -11.56
C VAL A 164 2.49 13.52 -11.96
N GLN A 165 1.23 13.51 -12.43
CA GLN A 165 0.53 14.74 -12.77
C GLN A 165 0.18 15.57 -11.53
N ARG A 166 -0.34 14.93 -10.48
CA ARG A 166 -0.88 15.62 -9.30
C ARG A 166 0.20 16.19 -8.40
N ALA A 167 1.27 15.43 -8.18
CA ALA A 167 2.31 15.75 -7.20
C ALA A 167 3.58 16.32 -7.84
N PHE A 168 3.86 16.03 -9.11
CA PHE A 168 5.11 16.39 -9.77
C PHE A 168 4.88 17.18 -11.07
N GLY A 169 3.75 17.89 -11.22
CA GLY A 169 3.54 18.81 -12.36
C GLY A 169 3.68 18.18 -13.75
N SER A 170 3.56 16.85 -13.88
CA SER A 170 3.88 16.10 -15.12
C SER A 170 5.34 16.23 -15.59
N LEU A 171 6.28 16.55 -14.67
CA LEU A 171 7.72 16.68 -14.92
C LEU A 171 8.08 17.76 -15.96
N GLN A 172 7.27 18.81 -16.04
CA GLN A 172 7.42 19.88 -17.03
C GLN A 172 8.59 20.81 -16.72
N ASN A 173 8.80 21.13 -15.44
CA ASN A 173 9.86 22.05 -15.01
C ASN A 173 11.03 21.30 -14.35
N GLU A 174 12.20 21.94 -14.26
CA GLU A 174 13.39 21.34 -13.63
C GLU A 174 13.15 21.00 -12.15
N THR A 175 12.47 21.89 -11.42
CA THR A 175 12.07 21.66 -10.02
C THR A 175 11.17 20.44 -9.84
N ASP A 176 10.38 20.08 -10.85
CA ASP A 176 9.48 18.91 -10.78
C ASP A 176 10.24 17.59 -10.93
N ARG A 177 11.43 17.62 -11.53
CA ARG A 177 12.28 16.44 -11.79
C ARG A 177 13.22 16.12 -10.64
N GLU A 178 13.46 17.10 -9.76
CA GLU A 178 14.39 17.01 -8.64
C GLU A 178 13.71 16.58 -7.32
N ASN A 179 12.37 16.61 -7.29
CA ASN A 179 11.53 16.17 -6.16
C ASN A 179 11.10 14.71 -6.30
#